data_AF-A0A7S1FJB0-F1
#
_entry.id   AF-A0A7S1FJB0-F1
#
_cell.length_a   1.000
_cell.length_b   1.000
_cell.length_c   1.000
_cell.angle_alpha   90.00
_cell.angle_beta   90.00
_cell.angle_gamma   90.00
#
_symmetry.space_group_name_H-M   'P 1'
#
loop_
_entity.id
_entity.type
_entity.pdbx_description
1 polymer ?
#
loop_
_entity_poly.entity_id
_entity_poly.type
_entity_poly.pdbx_seq_one_letter_code
_entity_poly.pdbx_strand_id
1 'polypeptide(L)'
;PELFDGLVWRSRVTDAAGRRVNYYIRHLLLNKDNSFADALEWIAEFKDPRVVCHPIITLISDMLWTRVSYRRFLFGKSWLLLTLAIFVCSQSVITHLSDPSTSAERITTFGCRVFVYSLSMTLTVFSHLVKIVSAYREKKTVAVLRYMTFPEYLSERREIANALVGVCLVVMLSLEPIIHCWGYG
;
A
#
# COMPACT_ATOMS: atom_id res chain seq x y z
N PRO A 1 3.43 35.16 6.86
CA PRO A 1 3.54 34.12 7.91
C PRO A 1 2.44 34.31 8.96
N GLU A 2 1.19 33.94 8.66
CA GLU A 2 0.06 34.17 9.60
C GLU A 2 -1.04 33.09 9.57
N LEU A 3 -0.90 31.98 8.83
CA LEU A 3 -2.01 31.03 8.66
C LEU A 3 -2.41 30.33 9.98
N PHE A 4 -1.46 30.07 10.87
CA PHE A 4 -1.71 29.40 12.15
C PHE A 4 -1.87 30.37 13.33
N ASP A 5 -1.79 31.68 13.11
CA ASP A 5 -1.77 32.66 14.21
C ASP A 5 -3.12 32.75 14.95
N GLY A 6 -4.21 32.35 14.28
CA GLY A 6 -5.55 32.19 14.88
C GLY A 6 -5.77 30.87 15.65
N LEU A 7 -4.88 29.87 15.49
CA LEU A 7 -4.92 28.58 16.20
C LEU A 7 -4.01 28.58 17.45
N VAL A 8 -3.45 29.75 17.76
CA VAL A 8 -2.53 29.96 18.87
C VAL A 8 -3.25 30.61 20.03
N TRP A 9 -3.29 29.92 21.18
CA TRP A 9 -3.43 30.62 22.45
C TRP A 9 -2.06 31.11 22.89
N ARG A 10 -1.86 32.41 22.86
CA ARG A 10 -0.61 33.04 23.28
C ARG A 10 -0.72 33.45 24.75
N SER A 11 0.03 32.80 25.64
CA SER A 11 0.07 33.14 27.07
C SER A 11 0.32 34.63 27.30
N ARG A 12 -0.40 35.24 28.24
CA ARG A 12 -0.12 36.63 28.68
C ARG A 12 1.15 36.73 29.52
N VAL A 13 1.58 35.62 30.12
CA VAL A 13 2.77 35.56 30.97
C VAL A 13 3.97 35.22 30.09
N THR A 14 4.98 36.09 30.13
CA THR A 14 6.32 35.87 29.56
C THR A 14 7.19 35.17 30.58
N ASP A 15 7.83 34.08 30.19
CA ASP A 15 8.76 33.32 31.02
C ASP A 15 10.08 33.15 30.25
N ALA A 16 11.21 33.35 30.92
CA ALA A 16 12.56 33.22 30.38
C ALA A 16 12.77 33.75 28.92
N ALA A 17 12.51 35.04 28.70
CA ALA A 17 12.69 35.75 27.42
C ALA A 17 11.81 35.30 26.23
N GLY A 18 10.83 34.43 26.45
CA GLY A 18 9.87 33.99 25.44
C GLY A 18 8.42 34.06 25.90
N ARG A 19 7.49 33.94 24.94
CA ARG A 19 6.05 33.85 25.19
C ARG A 19 5.57 32.46 24.83
N ARG A 20 4.93 31.76 25.76
CA ARG A 20 4.38 30.41 25.51
C ARG A 20 3.23 30.48 24.50
N VAL A 21 3.30 29.59 23.51
CA VAL A 21 2.36 29.44 22.40
C VAL A 21 1.75 28.04 22.52
N ASN A 22 0.46 27.97 22.84
CA ASN A 22 -0.29 26.71 22.90
C ASN A 22 -1.11 26.56 21.62
N TYR A 23 -1.09 25.36 21.03
CA TYR A 23 -1.80 25.07 19.79
C TYR A 23 -2.92 24.05 20.01
N TYR A 24 -4.07 24.29 19.40
CA TYR A 24 -5.21 23.39 19.48
C TYR A 24 -5.12 22.27 18.43
N ILE A 25 -4.44 21.18 18.78
CA ILE A 25 -4.16 20.05 17.88
C ILE A 25 -5.43 19.23 17.54
N ARG A 26 -6.42 19.19 18.43
CA ARG A 26 -7.61 18.33 18.26
C ARG A 26 -8.34 18.60 16.94
N HIS A 27 -8.54 19.87 16.58
CA HIS A 27 -9.29 20.25 15.38
C HIS A 27 -8.48 20.10 14.08
N LEU A 28 -7.16 19.94 14.19
CA LEU A 28 -6.29 19.59 13.05
C LEU A 28 -6.34 18.09 12.73
N LEU A 29 -6.71 17.27 13.72
CA LEU A 29 -6.73 15.81 13.59
C LEU A 29 -8.14 15.24 13.44
N LEU A 30 -9.13 15.84 14.11
CA LEU A 30 -10.48 15.32 14.23
C LEU A 30 -11.49 16.38 13.83
N ASN A 31 -12.41 15.99 12.96
CA ASN A 31 -13.63 16.75 12.68
C ASN A 31 -14.58 16.69 13.88
N LYS A 32 -15.63 17.52 13.84
CA LYS A 32 -16.68 17.53 14.89
C LYS A 32 -17.34 16.15 15.07
N ASP A 33 -17.34 15.35 14.01
CA ASP A 33 -17.95 14.01 13.96
C ASP A 33 -17.00 12.89 14.41
N ASN A 34 -15.83 13.22 14.99
CA ASN A 34 -14.75 12.30 15.35
C ASN A 34 -14.15 11.48 14.19
N SER A 35 -14.44 11.85 12.93
CA SER A 35 -13.68 11.39 11.77
C SER A 35 -12.33 12.12 11.68
N PHE A 36 -11.35 11.52 10.99
CA PHE A 36 -10.10 12.22 10.68
C PHE A 36 -10.39 13.48 9.89
N ALA A 37 -9.72 14.58 10.23
CA ALA A 37 -9.86 15.84 9.53
C ALA A 37 -9.08 15.82 8.21
N ASP A 38 -9.70 16.34 7.14
CA ASP A 38 -9.09 16.50 5.81
C ASP A 38 -8.04 17.63 5.78
N ALA A 39 -7.82 18.31 6.92
CA ALA A 39 -6.89 19.41 7.06
C ALA A 39 -5.46 19.03 6.62
N LEU A 40 -5.00 17.82 6.95
CA LEU A 40 -3.66 17.39 6.55
C LEU A 40 -3.58 17.09 5.04
N GLU A 41 -4.67 16.59 4.46
CA GLU A 41 -4.79 16.37 3.02
C GLU A 41 -4.77 17.71 2.27
N TRP A 42 -5.57 18.69 2.69
CA TRP A 42 -5.57 20.03 2.10
C TRP A 42 -4.22 20.74 2.24
N ILE A 43 -3.52 20.57 3.37
CA ILE A 43 -2.16 21.12 3.54
C ILE A 43 -1.18 20.45 2.57
N ALA A 44 -1.29 19.14 2.36
CA ALA A 44 -0.46 18.41 1.41
C ALA A 44 -0.76 18.81 -0.04
N GLU A 45 -2.03 19.05 -0.39
CA GLU A 45 -2.46 19.51 -1.72
C GLU A 45 -2.01 20.94 -2.02
N PHE A 46 -2.01 21.82 -1.02
CA PHE A 46 -1.61 23.22 -1.16
C PHE A 46 -0.12 23.38 -1.51
N LYS A 47 0.72 22.37 -1.24
CA LYS A 47 2.14 22.28 -1.63
C LYS A 47 3.01 23.49 -1.22
N ASP A 48 2.61 24.25 -0.21
CA ASP A 48 3.43 25.34 0.34
C ASP A 48 4.44 24.78 1.35
N PRO A 49 5.76 24.85 1.06
CA PRO A 49 6.79 24.34 1.97
C PRO A 49 6.78 25.04 3.32
N ARG A 50 6.35 26.31 3.41
CA ARG A 50 6.34 27.06 4.68
C ARG A 50 5.29 26.54 5.66
N VAL A 51 4.16 26.05 5.14
CA VAL A 51 3.07 25.49 5.94
C VAL A 51 3.40 24.05 6.35
N VAL A 52 3.93 23.26 5.41
CA VAL A 52 4.30 21.85 5.66
C VAL A 52 5.43 21.72 6.68
N CYS A 53 6.41 22.62 6.65
CA CYS A 53 7.51 22.64 7.63
C CYS A 53 7.13 23.24 8.99
N HIS A 54 5.86 23.63 9.21
CA HIS A 54 5.46 24.15 10.51
C HIS A 54 5.57 23.05 11.59
N PRO A 55 6.24 23.29 12.73
CA PRO A 55 6.58 22.24 13.71
C PRO A 55 5.41 21.37 14.19
N ILE A 56 4.21 21.94 14.28
CA ILE A 56 2.99 21.20 14.66
C ILE A 56 2.55 20.23 13.57
N ILE A 57 2.59 20.66 12.31
CA ILE A 57 2.18 19.84 11.18
C ILE A 57 3.15 18.67 11.04
N THR A 58 4.45 18.93 11.23
CA THR A 58 5.47 17.88 11.30
C THR A 58 5.20 16.91 12.45
N LEU A 59 4.96 17.41 13.67
CA LEU A 59 4.65 16.57 14.84
C LEU A 59 3.40 15.70 14.64
N ILE A 60 2.31 16.30 14.13
CA ILE A 60 1.06 15.59 13.86
C ILE A 60 1.27 14.52 12.78
N SER A 61 1.95 14.88 11.69
CA SER A 61 2.29 13.96 10.61
C SER A 61 3.12 12.78 11.12
N ASP A 62 4.14 13.04 11.93
CA ASP A 62 5.00 12.01 12.52
C ASP A 62 4.24 11.09 13.47
N MET A 63 3.33 11.65 14.28
CA MET A 63 2.46 10.87 15.16
C MET A 63 1.53 9.94 14.37
N LEU A 64 0.86 10.47 13.33
CA LEU A 64 -0.01 9.68 12.47
C LEU A 64 0.76 8.61 11.72
N TRP A 65 1.93 8.96 11.19
CA TRP A 65 2.81 8.02 10.52
C TRP A 65 3.20 6.88 11.45
N THR A 66 3.78 7.19 12.61
CA THR A 66 4.32 6.19 13.53
C THR A 66 3.23 5.29 14.13
N ARG A 67 2.06 5.85 14.47
CA ARG A 67 1.02 5.12 15.21
C ARG A 67 -0.04 4.46 14.33
N VAL A 68 -0.32 5.01 13.15
CA VAL A 68 -1.46 4.58 12.32
C VAL A 68 -0.98 4.03 10.98
N SER A 69 -0.25 4.84 10.21
CA SER A 69 0.04 4.53 8.80
C SER A 69 1.19 3.53 8.62
N TYR A 70 2.24 3.63 9.44
CA TYR A 70 3.47 2.85 9.31
C TYR A 70 3.21 1.33 9.33
N ARG A 71 2.42 0.85 10.28
CA ARG A 71 2.16 -0.60 10.41
C ARG A 71 1.46 -1.15 9.17
N ARG A 72 0.38 -0.50 8.73
CA ARG A 72 -0.37 -0.94 7.54
C ARG A 72 0.49 -0.89 6.28
N PHE A 73 1.29 0.17 6.14
CA PHE A 73 2.22 0.32 5.04
C PHE A 73 3.32 -0.75 5.02
N LEU A 74 3.91 -1.03 6.19
CA LEU A 74 4.96 -2.03 6.34
C LEU A 74 4.41 -3.43 6.05
N PHE A 75 3.27 -3.80 6.63
CA PHE A 75 2.63 -5.09 6.36
C PHE A 75 2.32 -5.30 4.88
N GLY A 76 1.78 -4.28 4.20
CA GLY A 76 1.53 -4.36 2.76
C GLY A 76 2.81 -4.55 1.94
N LYS A 77 3.88 -3.83 2.28
CA LYS A 77 5.19 -3.96 1.61
C LYS A 77 5.89 -5.27 1.92
N SER A 78 5.89 -5.71 3.18
CA SER A 78 6.53 -6.97 3.59
C SER A 78 5.83 -8.17 2.98
N TRP A 79 4.50 -8.13 2.87
CA TRP A 79 3.74 -9.19 2.21
C TRP A 79 4.09 -9.30 0.72
N LEU A 80 4.14 -8.16 0.01
CA LEU A 80 4.55 -8.13 -1.40
C LEU A 80 5.98 -8.66 -1.58
N LEU A 81 6.92 -8.25 -0.73
CA LEU A 81 8.31 -8.72 -0.78
C LEU A 81 8.42 -10.21 -0.45
N LEU A 82 7.65 -10.70 0.52
CA LEU A 82 7.62 -12.12 0.87
C LEU A 82 7.13 -12.96 -0.30
N THR A 83 6.01 -12.57 -0.93
CA THR A 83 5.50 -13.24 -2.14
C THR A 83 6.54 -13.27 -3.24
N LEU A 84 7.20 -12.14 -3.51
CA LEU A 84 8.24 -12.04 -4.54
C LEU A 84 9.43 -12.96 -4.22
N ALA A 85 9.87 -12.99 -2.96
CA ALA A 85 10.98 -13.84 -2.53
C ALA A 85 10.65 -15.33 -2.68
N ILE A 86 9.47 -15.77 -2.22
CA ILE A 86 9.04 -17.17 -2.37
C ILE A 86 8.93 -17.53 -3.86
N PHE A 87 8.42 -16.63 -4.69
CA PHE A 87 8.34 -16.84 -6.14
C PHE A 87 9.73 -17.00 -6.78
N VAL A 88 10.68 -16.11 -6.47
CA VAL A 88 12.05 -16.19 -6.98
C VAL A 88 12.75 -17.46 -6.49
N CYS A 89 12.61 -17.83 -5.22
CA CYS A 89 13.17 -19.07 -4.69
C CYS A 89 12.58 -20.31 -5.37
N SER A 90 11.27 -20.33 -5.61
CA SER A 90 10.57 -21.43 -6.28
C SER A 90 10.99 -21.62 -7.74
N GLN A 91 11.39 -20.55 -8.44
CA GLN A 91 11.69 -20.59 -9.87
C GLN A 91 13.20 -20.63 -10.16
N SER A 92 13.98 -19.78 -9.49
CA SER A 92 15.38 -19.53 -9.84
C SER A 92 16.37 -20.35 -9.03
N VAL A 93 16.11 -20.60 -7.76
CA VAL A 93 17.10 -21.18 -6.84
C VAL A 93 17.07 -22.69 -6.90
N ILE A 94 15.88 -23.27 -6.71
CA ILE A 94 15.73 -24.74 -6.65
C ILE A 94 15.96 -25.37 -8.03
N THR A 95 15.56 -24.72 -9.10
CA THR A 95 15.69 -25.27 -10.46
C THR A 95 17.14 -25.26 -10.98
N HIS A 96 17.99 -24.34 -10.52
CA HIS A 96 19.35 -24.17 -11.05
C HIS A 96 20.45 -24.80 -10.18
N LEU A 97 20.20 -25.07 -8.90
CA LEU A 97 21.19 -25.63 -7.99
C LEU A 97 21.14 -27.17 -7.89
N SER A 98 20.07 -27.79 -8.39
CA SER A 98 19.72 -29.19 -8.10
C SER A 98 19.76 -30.08 -9.33
N ASP A 99 20.95 -30.21 -9.94
CA ASP A 99 21.21 -31.24 -10.94
C ASP A 99 22.25 -32.24 -10.39
N PRO A 100 21.91 -33.52 -10.12
CA PRO A 100 20.62 -34.21 -10.33
C PRO A 100 19.61 -34.02 -9.18
N SER A 101 18.36 -33.73 -9.53
CA SER A 101 17.28 -33.41 -8.58
C SER A 101 16.93 -34.60 -7.66
N THR A 102 17.04 -34.43 -6.35
CA THR A 102 16.59 -35.40 -5.35
C THR A 102 15.06 -35.38 -5.25
N SER A 103 14.43 -36.51 -4.89
CA SER A 103 12.97 -36.59 -4.68
C SER A 103 12.43 -35.55 -3.68
N ALA A 104 13.22 -35.21 -2.67
CA ALA A 104 12.91 -34.17 -1.69
C ALA A 104 12.73 -32.77 -2.33
N GLU A 105 13.58 -32.39 -3.27
CA GLU A 105 13.57 -31.05 -3.89
C GLU A 105 12.34 -30.86 -4.79
N ARG A 106 11.89 -31.95 -5.43
CA ARG A 106 10.65 -31.96 -6.23
C ARG A 106 9.42 -31.73 -5.33
N ILE A 107 9.38 -32.38 -4.18
CA ILE A 107 8.29 -32.21 -3.19
C ILE A 107 8.32 -30.78 -2.64
N THR A 108 9.49 -30.24 -2.30
CA THR A 108 9.63 -28.85 -1.83
C THR A 108 9.18 -27.84 -2.88
N THR A 109 9.58 -28.01 -4.13
CA THR A 109 9.17 -27.14 -5.24
C THR A 109 7.66 -27.17 -5.44
N PHE A 110 7.07 -28.38 -5.44
CA PHE A 110 5.63 -28.55 -5.56
C PHE A 110 4.89 -27.85 -4.39
N GLY A 111 5.36 -28.04 -3.15
CA GLY A 111 4.81 -27.40 -1.97
C GLY A 111 4.87 -25.87 -2.03
N CYS A 112 6.02 -25.31 -2.43
CA CYS A 112 6.17 -23.86 -2.62
C CYS A 112 5.22 -23.31 -3.68
N ARG A 113 5.05 -24.01 -4.81
CA ARG A 113 4.13 -23.60 -5.88
C ARG A 113 2.67 -23.63 -5.41
N VAL A 114 2.25 -24.70 -4.75
CA VAL A 114 0.90 -24.80 -4.15
C VAL A 114 0.67 -23.67 -3.16
N PHE A 115 1.65 -23.34 -2.30
CA PHE A 115 1.54 -22.23 -1.36
C PHE A 115 1.39 -20.87 -2.07
N VAL A 116 2.23 -20.59 -3.07
CA VAL A 116 2.19 -19.34 -3.84
C VAL A 116 0.86 -19.18 -4.57
N TYR A 117 0.37 -20.23 -5.23
CA TYR A 117 -0.89 -20.16 -5.97
C TYR A 117 -2.11 -20.14 -5.05
N SER A 118 -2.16 -20.97 -4.01
CA SER A 118 -3.35 -21.02 -3.14
C SER A 118 -3.49 -19.77 -2.28
N LEU A 119 -2.41 -19.30 -1.65
CA LEU A 119 -2.49 -18.19 -0.69
C LEU A 119 -2.16 -16.86 -1.34
N SER A 120 -1.05 -16.77 -2.06
CA SER A 120 -0.60 -15.48 -2.58
C SER A 120 -1.40 -15.01 -3.79
N MET A 121 -1.67 -15.89 -4.76
CA MET A 121 -2.46 -15.52 -5.95
C MET A 121 -3.91 -15.24 -5.56
N THR A 122 -4.55 -16.11 -4.77
CA THR A 122 -5.95 -15.92 -4.34
C THR A 122 -6.14 -14.60 -3.59
N LEU A 123 -5.26 -14.26 -2.64
CA LEU A 123 -5.36 -13.02 -1.89
C LEU A 123 -5.19 -11.79 -2.78
N THR A 124 -4.19 -11.80 -3.67
CA THR A 124 -3.91 -10.70 -4.60
C THR A 124 -5.06 -10.52 -5.60
N VAL A 125 -5.52 -11.60 -6.22
CA VAL A 125 -6.63 -11.58 -7.18
C VAL A 125 -7.92 -11.13 -6.50
N PHE A 126 -8.27 -11.68 -5.34
CA PHE A 126 -9.47 -11.28 -4.60
C PHE A 126 -9.41 -9.80 -4.19
N SER A 127 -8.27 -9.33 -3.69
CA SER A 127 -8.09 -7.92 -3.32
C SER A 127 -8.30 -6.98 -4.50
N HIS A 128 -7.71 -7.30 -5.66
CA HIS A 128 -7.90 -6.50 -6.88
C HIS A 128 -9.32 -6.60 -7.41
N LEU A 129 -9.95 -7.78 -7.41
CA LEU A 129 -11.35 -7.94 -7.82
C LEU A 129 -12.29 -7.08 -6.98
N VAL A 130 -12.14 -7.09 -5.65
CA VAL A 130 -12.95 -6.25 -4.76
C VAL A 130 -12.72 -4.76 -5.05
N LYS A 131 -11.48 -4.32 -5.26
CA LYS A 131 -11.15 -2.93 -5.62
C LYS A 131 -11.75 -2.52 -6.96
N ILE A 132 -11.69 -3.39 -7.96
CA ILE A 132 -12.30 -3.19 -9.28
C ILE A 132 -13.81 -3.04 -9.13
N VAL A 133 -14.46 -3.99 -8.46
CA VAL A 133 -15.91 -3.97 -8.24
C VAL A 133 -16.35 -2.71 -7.49
N SER A 134 -15.63 -2.32 -6.44
CA SER A 134 -15.93 -1.08 -5.70
C SER A 134 -15.75 0.16 -6.57
N ALA A 135 -14.67 0.23 -7.36
CA ALA A 135 -14.39 1.36 -8.25
C ALA A 135 -15.46 1.54 -9.34
N TYR A 136 -15.94 0.43 -9.92
CA TYR A 136 -17.04 0.46 -10.88
C TYR A 136 -18.38 0.80 -10.23
N ARG A 137 -18.65 0.29 -9.02
CA ARG A 137 -19.88 0.63 -8.26
C ARG A 137 -19.93 2.10 -7.87
N GLU A 138 -18.79 2.67 -7.48
CA GLU A 138 -18.67 4.07 -7.07
C GLU A 138 -18.42 5.04 -8.24
N LYS A 139 -18.34 4.52 -9.48
CA LYS A 139 -18.03 5.29 -10.70
C LYS A 139 -16.72 6.09 -10.62
N LYS A 140 -15.75 5.61 -9.83
CA LYS A 140 -14.40 6.18 -9.69
C LYS A 140 -13.49 5.65 -10.80
N THR A 141 -13.78 6.06 -12.03
CA THR A 141 -13.05 5.65 -13.23
C THR A 141 -12.39 6.84 -13.89
N VAL A 142 -11.10 6.72 -14.17
CA VAL A 142 -10.32 7.71 -14.93
C VAL A 142 -10.26 7.30 -16.40
N ALA A 143 -10.56 8.24 -17.29
CA ALA A 143 -10.43 8.03 -18.73
C ALA A 143 -8.96 8.26 -19.14
N VAL A 144 -8.24 7.20 -19.47
CA VAL A 144 -6.83 7.26 -19.89
C VAL A 144 -6.71 7.48 -21.41
N LEU A 145 -7.66 6.92 -22.16
CA LEU A 145 -7.81 7.09 -23.60
C LEU A 145 -9.29 7.40 -23.89
N ARG A 146 -9.61 8.10 -24.98
CA ARG A 146 -10.99 8.53 -25.34
C ARG A 146 -12.05 7.40 -25.33
N TYR A 147 -11.61 6.14 -25.38
CA TYR A 147 -12.47 4.95 -25.37
C TYR A 147 -12.24 3.98 -24.19
N MET A 148 -11.25 4.20 -23.31
CA MET A 148 -10.87 3.22 -22.29
C MET A 148 -10.84 3.84 -20.90
N THR A 149 -11.86 3.52 -20.10
CA THR A 149 -11.98 3.91 -18.69
C THR A 149 -11.33 2.86 -17.81
N PHE A 150 -10.38 3.27 -16.98
CA PHE A 150 -9.73 2.41 -16.00
C PHE A 150 -10.14 2.81 -14.59
N PRO A 151 -10.20 1.87 -13.64
CA PRO A 151 -10.47 2.20 -12.25
C PRO A 151 -9.32 3.06 -11.70
N GLU A 152 -9.66 4.13 -10.99
CA GLU A 152 -8.72 5.17 -10.51
C GLU A 152 -7.54 4.61 -9.71
N TYR A 153 -7.77 3.53 -8.95
CA TYR A 153 -6.73 2.91 -8.13
C TYR A 153 -5.55 2.34 -8.96
N LEU A 154 -5.75 2.00 -10.24
CA LEU A 154 -4.69 1.53 -11.14
C LEU A 154 -3.80 2.67 -11.67
N SER A 155 -4.10 3.94 -11.33
CA SER A 155 -3.20 5.05 -11.64
C SER A 155 -1.95 5.05 -10.74
N GLU A 156 -2.03 4.43 -9.56
CA GLU A 156 -0.87 4.27 -8.67
C GLU A 156 0.12 3.24 -9.23
N ARG A 157 1.36 3.66 -9.51
CA ARG A 157 2.45 2.76 -9.97
C ARG A 157 2.62 1.50 -9.12
N ARG A 158 2.41 1.63 -7.81
CA ARG A 158 2.48 0.53 -6.85
C ARG A 158 1.40 -0.52 -7.10
N GLU A 159 0.16 -0.09 -7.32
CA GLU A 159 -0.97 -0.98 -7.56
C GLU A 159 -0.85 -1.66 -8.93
N ILE A 160 -0.32 -0.96 -9.93
CA ILE A 160 0.04 -1.55 -11.24
C ILE A 160 1.04 -2.68 -11.06
N ALA A 161 2.13 -2.47 -10.32
CA ALA A 161 3.14 -3.50 -10.10
C ALA A 161 2.56 -4.74 -9.39
N ASN A 162 1.72 -4.53 -8.38
CA ASN A 162 1.06 -5.63 -7.67
C ASN A 162 0.04 -6.38 -8.57
N ALA A 163 -0.71 -5.64 -9.39
CA ALA A 163 -1.61 -6.24 -10.37
C ALA A 163 -0.85 -7.05 -11.43
N LEU A 164 0.29 -6.53 -11.90
CA LEU A 164 1.17 -7.23 -12.84
C LEU A 164 1.69 -8.55 -12.25
N VAL A 165 2.14 -8.55 -11.00
CA VAL A 165 2.53 -9.79 -10.30
C VAL A 165 1.36 -10.78 -10.24
N GLY A 166 0.15 -10.31 -9.92
CA GLY A 166 -1.05 -11.13 -9.94
C GLY A 166 -1.32 -11.77 -11.31
N VAL A 167 -1.24 -10.99 -12.39
CA VAL A 167 -1.42 -11.48 -13.76
C VAL A 167 -0.33 -12.49 -14.15
N CYS A 168 0.94 -12.20 -13.83
CA CYS A 168 2.05 -13.12 -14.08
C CYS A 168 1.85 -14.46 -13.38
N LEU A 169 1.35 -14.47 -12.14
CA LEU A 169 1.04 -15.71 -11.41
C LEU A 169 -0.07 -16.51 -12.09
N VAL A 170 -1.12 -15.87 -12.58
CA VAL A 170 -2.22 -16.53 -13.32
C VAL A 170 -1.73 -17.12 -14.64
N VAL A 171 -0.89 -16.38 -15.38
CA VAL A 171 -0.29 -16.88 -16.63
C VAL A 171 0.63 -18.05 -16.34
N MET A 172 1.48 -17.98 -15.30
CA MET A 172 2.33 -19.11 -14.91
C MET A 172 1.51 -20.34 -14.54
N LEU A 173 0.43 -20.19 -13.78
CA LEU A 173 -0.45 -21.31 -13.44
C LEU A 173 -1.06 -21.94 -14.70
N SER A 174 -1.48 -21.11 -15.66
CA SER A 174 -2.08 -21.56 -16.91
C SER A 174 -1.10 -22.28 -17.83
N LEU A 175 0.20 -22.01 -17.70
CA LEU A 175 1.26 -22.65 -18.47
C LEU A 175 1.88 -23.86 -17.75
N GLU A 176 1.45 -24.18 -16.52
CA GLU A 176 2.03 -25.31 -15.80
C GLU A 176 1.66 -26.65 -16.46
N PRO A 177 2.65 -27.52 -16.70
CA PRO A 177 2.41 -28.83 -17.30
C PRO A 177 1.55 -29.73 -16.40
N ILE A 178 1.46 -29.46 -15.10
CA ILE A 178 0.65 -30.24 -14.16
C ILE A 178 -0.83 -30.17 -14.56
N ILE A 179 -1.33 -29.00 -14.98
CA ILE A 179 -2.74 -28.84 -15.38
C ILE A 179 -2.97 -29.46 -16.76
N HIS A 180 -2.03 -29.28 -17.69
CA HIS A 180 -2.14 -29.81 -19.04
C HIS A 180 -1.96 -31.34 -19.13
N CYS A 181 -1.14 -31.93 -18.26
CA CYS A 181 -0.86 -33.37 -18.24
C CYS A 181 -1.76 -34.14 -17.27
N TRP A 182 -2.58 -33.48 -16.43
CA TRP A 182 -3.51 -34.16 -15.52
C TRP A 182 -4.53 -35.05 -16.26
N GLY A 183 -4.88 -34.70 -17.49
CA GLY A 183 -5.82 -35.47 -18.32
C GLY A 183 -5.22 -36.65 -19.08
N TYR A 184 -3.90 -36.86 -19.03
CA TYR A 184 -3.18 -37.90 -19.77
C TYR A 184 -2.52 -38.96 -18.85
N GLY A 185 -3.00 -39.06 -17.60
CA GLY A 185 -2.57 -40.07 -16.62
C GLY A 185 -3.59 -41.19 -16.46
#